data_AF-A0A365L2L3-F1
#
_entry.id   AF-A0A365L2L3-F1
#
_cell.length_a   1.000
_cell.length_b   1.000
_cell.length_c   1.000
_cell.angle_alpha   90.00
_cell.angle_beta   90.00
_cell.angle_gamma   90.00
#
_symmetry.space_group_name_H-M   'P 1'
#
loop_
_entity.id
_entity.type
_entity.pdbx_description
1 polymer ?
#
loop_
_entity_poly.entity_id
_entity_poly.type
_entity_poly.pdbx_seq_one_letter_code
_entity_poly.pdbx_strand_id
1 'polypeptide(L)'
;MEKHKTPEFREYVAKLIVDDGRKATQLAYEMELNEKSIRRWAADYRKKKERLANPDSERLMSNSDLQKQLADTERRLKERDEEVEILKKAMRVFNKDQT
;
A
#
# COMPACT_ATOMS: atom_id res chain seq x y z
N MET A 1 9.50 19.65 0.58
CA MET A 1 8.31 19.23 1.36
C MET A 1 7.53 18.24 0.52
N GLU A 2 7.92 16.96 0.55
CA GLU A 2 7.06 15.91 -0.01
C GLU A 2 5.81 15.85 0.86
N LYS A 3 4.73 16.50 0.42
CA LYS A 3 3.40 16.27 0.99
C LYS A 3 3.08 14.80 0.73
N HIS A 4 3.39 13.93 1.69
CA HIS A 4 2.99 12.52 1.65
C HIS A 4 1.48 12.47 1.59
N LYS A 5 0.94 12.46 0.38
CA LYS A 5 -0.47 12.29 0.15
C LYS A 5 -0.85 10.94 0.68
N THR A 6 -1.82 10.94 1.58
CA THR A 6 -2.32 9.72 2.19
C THR A 6 -2.84 8.78 1.10
N PRO A 7 -2.81 7.45 1.33
CA PRO A 7 -3.33 6.48 0.38
C PRO A 7 -4.77 6.79 -0.07
N GLU A 8 -5.60 7.26 0.86
CA GLU A 8 -7.01 7.60 0.64
C GLU A 8 -7.15 8.76 -0.35
N PHE A 9 -6.29 9.78 -0.23
CA PHE A 9 -6.29 10.91 -1.16
C PHE A 9 -5.92 10.48 -2.59
N ARG A 10 -4.94 9.58 -2.73
CA ARG A 10 -4.53 9.06 -4.05
C ARG A 10 -5.65 8.25 -4.68
N GLU A 11 -6.34 7.43 -3.89
CA GLU A 11 -7.47 6.61 -4.34
C GLU A 11 -8.67 7.49 -4.73
N TYR A 12 -8.96 8.54 -3.98
CA TYR A 12 -9.98 9.54 -4.35
C TYR A 12 -9.69 10.17 -5.72
N VAL A 13 -8.47 10.67 -5.93
CA VAL A 13 -8.09 11.29 -7.21
C VAL A 13 -8.16 10.29 -8.37
N ALA A 14 -7.79 9.03 -8.12
CA ALA A 14 -7.89 7.97 -9.11
C ALA A 14 -9.35 7.66 -9.50
N LYS A 15 -10.28 7.66 -8.52
CA LYS A 15 -11.72 7.49 -8.76
C LYS A 15 -12.30 8.56 -9.67
N LEU A 16 -11.95 9.83 -9.44
CA LEU A 16 -12.42 10.94 -10.29
C LEU A 16 -12.06 10.73 -11.77
N ILE A 17 -10.96 10.05 -12.06
CA ILE A 17 -10.54 9.78 -13.45
C ILE A 17 -11.21 8.53 -13.99
N VAL A 18 -11.21 7.45 -13.21
CA VAL A 18 -11.59 6.12 -13.70
C VAL A 18 -13.09 5.90 -13.66
N ASP A 19 -13.76 6.41 -12.62
CA ASP A 19 -15.19 6.25 -12.41
C ASP A 19 -15.95 7.47 -12.97
N ASP A 20 -15.47 8.70 -12.73
CA ASP A 20 -16.16 9.92 -13.18
C ASP A 20 -15.65 10.49 -14.52
N GLY A 21 -14.63 9.87 -15.14
CA GLY A 21 -14.13 10.25 -16.47
C GLY A 21 -13.40 11.60 -16.54
N ARG A 22 -12.96 12.17 -15.41
CA ARG A 22 -12.26 13.46 -15.40
C ARG A 22 -10.88 13.37 -16.06
N LYS A 23 -10.44 14.49 -16.67
CA LYS A 23 -9.13 14.58 -17.31
C LYS A 23 -8.02 14.78 -16.27
N ALA A 24 -6.95 14.00 -16.39
CA ALA A 24 -5.78 14.08 -15.51
C ALA A 24 -5.11 15.46 -15.53
N THR A 25 -5.05 16.11 -16.69
CA THR A 25 -4.49 17.47 -16.86
C THR A 25 -5.27 18.51 -16.06
N GLN A 26 -6.60 18.41 -16.05
CA GLN A 26 -7.47 19.33 -15.33
C GLN A 26 -7.30 19.15 -13.81
N LEU A 27 -7.30 17.91 -13.33
CA LEU A 27 -7.07 17.60 -11.91
C LEU A 27 -5.66 17.98 -11.45
N ALA A 28 -4.65 17.85 -12.32
CA ALA A 28 -3.29 18.28 -12.04
C ALA A 28 -3.22 19.78 -11.77
N TYR A 29 -3.93 20.58 -12.57
CA TYR A 29 -4.02 22.02 -12.37
C TYR A 29 -4.84 22.39 -11.12
N GLU A 30 -6.05 21.86 -10.98
CA GLU A 30 -6.97 22.18 -9.88
C GLU A 30 -6.42 21.84 -8.50
N MET A 31 -5.69 20.72 -8.40
CA MET A 31 -5.20 20.21 -7.12
C MET A 31 -3.71 20.50 -6.91
N GLU A 32 -3.05 21.19 -7.85
CA GLU A 32 -1.60 21.49 -7.86
C GLU A 32 -0.71 20.24 -7.79
N LEU A 33 -1.03 19.23 -8.60
CA LEU A 33 -0.42 17.92 -8.56
C LEU A 33 0.33 17.61 -9.83
N ASN A 34 1.40 16.82 -9.70
CA ASN A 34 2.08 16.31 -10.88
C ASN A 34 1.17 15.34 -11.64
N GLU A 35 0.86 15.68 -12.89
CA GLU A 35 0.02 14.89 -13.78
C GLU A 35 0.52 13.44 -13.92
N LYS A 36 1.84 13.23 -13.96
CA LYS A 36 2.45 11.88 -14.02
C LYS A 36 2.05 11.03 -12.81
N SER A 37 1.97 11.63 -11.62
CA SER A 37 1.54 10.93 -10.40
C SER A 37 0.07 10.56 -10.47
N ILE A 38 -0.76 11.50 -10.95
CA ILE A 38 -2.20 11.29 -11.12
C ILE A 38 -2.47 10.14 -12.11
N ARG A 39 -1.81 10.16 -13.28
CA ARG A 39 -1.93 9.10 -14.29
C ARG A 39 -1.50 7.74 -13.72
N ARG A 40 -0.44 7.71 -12.91
CA ARG A 40 0.01 6.48 -12.22
C ARG A 40 -1.06 5.95 -11.26
N TRP A 41 -1.62 6.80 -10.39
CA TRP A 41 -2.67 6.38 -9.46
C TRP A 41 -3.93 5.87 -10.17
N ALA A 42 -4.32 6.52 -11.27
CA ALA A 42 -5.44 6.05 -12.09
C ALA A 42 -5.17 4.67 -12.73
N ALA A 43 -3.93 4.39 -13.15
CA ALA A 43 -3.54 3.09 -13.68
C ALA A 43 -3.54 2.02 -12.58
N ASP A 44 -2.97 2.32 -11.41
CA ASP A 44 -2.95 1.42 -10.25
C ASP A 44 -4.37 1.08 -9.80
N TYR A 45 -5.27 2.07 -9.76
CA TYR A 45 -6.67 1.88 -9.41
C TYR A 45 -7.44 1.05 -10.44
N ARG A 46 -7.21 1.26 -11.75
CA ARG A 46 -7.79 0.40 -12.80
C ARG A 46 -7.37 -1.06 -12.62
N LYS A 47 -6.09 -1.30 -12.37
CA LYS A 47 -5.55 -2.65 -12.11
C LYS A 47 -6.16 -3.27 -10.85
N LYS A 48 -6.33 -2.48 -9.78
CA LYS A 48 -7.01 -2.91 -8.56
C LYS A 48 -8.47 -3.29 -8.84
N LYS A 49 -9.21 -2.47 -9.59
CA LYS A 49 -10.61 -2.71 -9.97
C LYS A 49 -10.77 -3.96 -10.85
N GLU A 50 -9.86 -4.15 -11.81
CA GLU A 50 -9.80 -5.34 -12.66
C GLU A 50 -9.53 -6.62 -11.86
N ARG A 51 -8.60 -6.58 -10.90
CA ARG A 51 -8.33 -7.71 -9.98
C ARG A 51 -9.56 -8.07 -9.14
N LEU A 52 -10.28 -7.07 -8.63
CA LEU A 52 -11.49 -7.29 -7.84
C LEU A 52 -12.66 -7.82 -8.71
N ALA A 53 -12.74 -7.39 -9.96
CA ALA A 53 -13.78 -7.85 -10.89
C ALA A 53 -13.51 -9.28 -11.39
N ASN A 54 -12.24 -9.67 -11.57
CA ASN A 54 -11.83 -10.99 -12.05
C ASN A 54 -10.81 -11.62 -11.06
N PRO A 55 -11.27 -12.23 -9.95
CA PRO A 55 -10.39 -12.86 -8.97
C PRO A 55 -9.52 -13.98 -9.60
N ASP A 56 -10.07 -14.71 -10.57
CA ASP A 56 -9.36 -15.78 -11.29
C ASP A 56 -8.28 -15.27 -12.27
N SER A 57 -8.23 -13.97 -12.55
CA SER A 57 -7.19 -13.34 -13.37
C SER A 57 -5.83 -13.24 -12.66
N GLU A 58 -5.73 -13.63 -11.39
CA GLU A 58 -4.49 -13.64 -10.61
C GLU A 58 -3.35 -14.47 -11.22
N ARG A 59 -3.64 -15.34 -12.20
CA ARG A 59 -2.60 -16.08 -12.94
C ARG A 59 -1.69 -15.21 -13.82
N LEU A 60 -1.92 -13.91 -13.92
CA LEU A 60 -1.06 -12.95 -14.65
C LEU A 60 -0.25 -12.01 -13.75
N MET A 61 -0.15 -12.26 -12.43
CA MET A 61 0.99 -11.74 -11.69
C MET A 61 2.21 -12.59 -12.06
N SER A 62 3.25 -11.96 -12.62
CA SER A 62 4.53 -12.66 -12.83
C SER A 62 4.94 -13.30 -11.51
N ASN A 63 5.36 -14.57 -11.54
CA ASN A 63 5.82 -15.31 -10.35
C ASN A 63 6.82 -14.49 -9.50
N SER A 64 7.59 -13.60 -10.14
CA SER A 64 8.51 -12.67 -9.47
C SER A 64 7.85 -11.68 -8.51
N ASP A 65 6.67 -11.17 -8.83
CA ASP A 65 6.00 -10.15 -8.01
C ASP A 65 5.32 -10.79 -6.80
N LEU A 66 4.76 -11.99 -6.98
CA LEU A 66 4.26 -12.84 -5.89
C LEU A 66 5.37 -13.18 -4.90
N GLN A 67 6.53 -13.61 -5.41
CA GLN A 67 7.69 -13.91 -4.55
C GLN A 67 8.16 -12.69 -3.75
N LYS A 68 8.19 -11.50 -4.36
CA LYS A 68 8.56 -10.27 -3.64
C LYS A 68 7.57 -9.92 -2.54
N GLN A 69 6.27 -10.06 -2.80
CA GLN A 69 5.24 -9.80 -1.79
C GLN A 69 5.28 -10.81 -0.64
N LEU A 70 5.51 -12.09 -0.95
CA LEU A 70 5.71 -13.12 0.07
C LEU A 70 6.92 -12.80 0.94
N ALA A 71 8.06 -12.48 0.32
CA ALA A 71 9.28 -12.14 1.05
C ALA A 71 9.12 -10.89 1.95
N ASP A 72 8.44 -9.85 1.46
CA ASP A 72 8.15 -8.65 2.26
C ASP A 72 7.22 -8.95 3.43
N THR A 73 6.20 -9.78 3.20
CA THR A 73 5.25 -10.19 4.24
C THR A 73 5.92 -11.03 5.32
N GLU A 74 6.72 -12.02 4.92
CA GLU A 74 7.50 -12.86 5.83
C GLU A 74 8.49 -12.03 6.66
N ARG A 75 9.16 -11.05 6.04
CA ARG A 75 10.07 -10.14 6.75
C ARG A 75 9.33 -9.36 7.84
N ARG A 76 8.20 -8.76 7.50
CA ARG A 76 7.39 -7.99 8.47
C ARG A 76 6.87 -8.87 9.60
N LEU A 77 6.52 -10.12 9.31
CA LEU A 77 6.07 -11.07 10.32
C LEU A 77 7.20 -11.40 11.30
N LYS A 78 8.40 -11.64 10.78
CA LYS A 78 9.59 -11.89 11.59
C LYS A 78 9.96 -10.70 12.48
N GLU A 79 9.95 -9.48 11.93
CA GLU A 79 10.22 -8.26 12.71
C GLU A 79 9.22 -8.11 13.86
N ARG A 80 7.93 -8.40 13.62
CA ARG A 80 6.89 -8.38 14.66
C ARG A 80 7.08 -9.48 15.70
N ASP A 81 7.44 -10.69 15.30
CA ASP A 81 7.69 -11.80 16.23
C ASP A 81 8.90 -11.51 17.12
N GLU A 82 9.95 -10.89 16.56
CA GLU A 82 11.13 -10.44 17.31
C GLU A 82 10.75 -9.35 18.34
N GLU A 83 9.95 -8.36 17.96
CA GLU A 83 9.43 -7.35 18.91
C GLU A 83 8.66 -7.99 20.06
N VAL A 84 7.77 -8.94 19.76
CA VAL A 84 7.00 -9.69 20.76
C VAL A 84 7.93 -10.46 21.71
N GLU A 85 8.96 -11.12 21.18
CA GLU A 85 9.92 -11.85 22.01
C GLU A 85 10.78 -10.94 22.88
N ILE A 86 11.19 -9.77 22.38
CA ILE A 86 11.90 -8.77 23.17
C ILE A 86 11.01 -8.28 24.33
N LEU A 87 9.75 -7.96 24.06
CA LEU A 87 8.80 -7.51 25.07
C LEU A 87 8.57 -8.60 26.15
N LYS A 88 8.40 -9.86 25.74
CA LYS A 88 8.28 -10.99 26.68
C LYS A 88 9.53 -11.15 27.54
N LYS A 89 10.73 -11.02 26.96
CA LYS A 89 11.99 -11.10 27.71
C LYS A 89 12.12 -9.96 28.71
N ALA A 90 11.81 -8.72 28.29
CA ALA A 90 11.82 -7.56 29.18
C ALA A 90 10.84 -7.77 30.35
N MET A 91 9.61 -8.21 30.08
CA MET A 91 8.62 -8.51 31.12
C MET A 91 9.12 -9.54 32.13
N ARG A 92 9.80 -10.60 31.67
CA ARG A 92 10.39 -11.62 32.57
C ARG A 92 11.51 -11.05 33.44
N VAL A 93 12.31 -10.12 32.93
CA VAL A 93 13.36 -9.44 33.70
C VAL A 93 12.72 -8.53 34.75
N PHE A 94 11.79 -7.66 34.34
CA PHE A 94 11.07 -6.76 35.26
C PHE A 94 10.33 -7.51 36.38
N ASN A 95 9.71 -8.66 36.09
CA ASN A 95 9.02 -9.46 37.10
C ASN A 95 9.97 -10.19 38.07
N LYS A 96 11.24 -10.41 37.70
CA LYS A 96 12.25 -11.03 38.57
C LYS A 96 12.94 -10.03 39.49
N ASP A 97 12.99 -8.75 39.11
CA ASP A 97 13.59 -7.69 39.91
C ASP A 97 12.64 -7.12 40.99
N GLN A 98 11.38 -7.57 41.04
CA GLN A 98 10.37 -7.18 42.06
C GLN A 98 10.23 -8.15 43.24
N THR A 99 11.13 -9.12 43.37
CA THR A 99 11.28 -10.01 44.55
C THR A 99 12.66 -9.86 45.14
#